data_AF-A0A935HLD9-F1
#
_entry.id   AF-A0A935HLD9-F1
#
_cell.length_a   1.000
_cell.length_b   1.000
_cell.length_c   1.000
_cell.angle_alpha   90.00
_cell.angle_beta   90.00
_cell.angle_gamma   90.00
#
_symmetry.space_group_name_H-M   'P 1'
#
loop_
_entity.id
_entity.type
_entity.pdbx_description
1 polymer ?
#
loop_
_entity_poly.entity_id
_entity_poly.type
_entity_poly.pdbx_seq_one_letter_code
_entity_poly.pdbx_strand_id
1 'polypeptide(L)'
;MKRKRWTPQGEATPELLKVREKRRWQISLRRYVLEENLSLAYAPYFGLDIKNMRLWFEFQFNDGLNWANFGEKWQFDHIIPVTYFDFSNEEELKMCWNFTNLRVEYIKHGKDRGKRLDLIHAREYFREMYETTGFEICLKLLQKIDSIRLSEAINTKTQTDFILQKKDFLNKIGKYKQFEFELLNSGRSVEEVVREIDLLKKHL
;
A
#
# COMPACT_ATOMS: atom_id res chain seq x y z
N MET A 1 3.17 32.13 32.17
CA MET A 1 3.17 31.37 30.89
C MET A 1 4.36 31.82 30.04
N LYS A 2 5.35 30.95 29.77
CA LYS A 2 6.46 31.29 28.86
C LYS A 2 5.91 31.30 27.42
N ARG A 3 5.86 32.48 26.79
CA ARG A 3 5.58 32.61 25.35
C ARG A 3 6.65 31.81 24.59
N LYS A 4 6.25 30.84 23.77
CA LYS A 4 7.17 30.12 22.88
C LYS A 4 7.86 31.15 21.98
N ARG A 5 9.20 31.20 22.04
CA ARG A 5 10.02 32.00 21.13
C ARG A 5 9.71 31.55 19.71
N TRP A 6 9.40 32.50 18.84
CA TRP A 6 9.29 32.26 17.40
C TRP A 6 10.66 31.84 16.88
N THR A 7 10.78 30.62 16.40
CA THR A 7 11.95 30.13 15.66
C THR A 7 11.75 30.45 14.18
N PRO A 8 12.75 31.03 13.49
CA PRO A 8 12.71 31.19 12.05
C PRO A 8 12.48 29.83 11.41
N GLN A 9 11.43 29.70 10.61
CA GLN A 9 11.22 28.49 9.83
C GLN A 9 12.31 28.47 8.75
N GLY A 10 13.31 27.61 8.92
CA GLY A 10 14.22 27.27 7.82
C GLY A 10 13.41 26.79 6.61
N GLU A 11 14.00 26.88 5.42
CA GLU A 11 13.37 26.43 4.17
C GLU A 11 12.75 25.04 4.37
N ALA A 12 11.47 24.92 4.05
CA ALA A 12 10.74 23.68 4.28
C ALA A 12 11.31 22.59 3.37
N THR A 13 11.67 21.44 3.94
CA THR A 13 12.14 20.30 3.13
C THR A 13 11.03 19.81 2.19
N PRO A 14 11.37 19.20 1.04
CA PRO A 14 10.39 18.62 0.12
C PRO A 14 9.40 17.65 0.79
N GLU A 15 9.86 16.86 1.75
CA GLU A 15 9.03 15.91 2.49
C GLU A 15 8.02 16.64 3.38
N LEU A 16 8.46 17.71 4.06
CA LEU A 16 7.57 18.54 4.88
C LEU A 16 6.52 19.25 4.02
N LEU A 17 6.89 19.71 2.83
CA LEU A 17 5.96 20.30 1.86
C LEU A 17 4.91 19.28 1.42
N LYS A 18 5.32 18.05 1.07
CA LYS A 18 4.40 16.96 0.68
C LYS A 18 3.42 16.59 1.79
N VAL A 19 3.90 16.52 3.04
CA VAL A 19 3.04 16.25 4.21
C VAL A 19 2.03 17.38 4.44
N ARG A 20 2.48 18.64 4.37
CA ARG A 20 1.60 19.81 4.51
C ARG A 20 0.55 19.82 3.41
N GLU A 21 0.95 19.54 2.18
CA GLU A 21 0.06 19.52 1.05
C GLU A 21 -1.01 18.44 1.18
N LYS A 22 -0.61 17.19 1.45
CA LYS A 22 -1.55 16.11 1.78
C LYS A 22 -2.55 16.54 2.85
N ARG A 23 -2.08 17.22 3.91
CA ARG A 23 -2.95 17.70 4.98
C ARG A 23 -3.96 18.75 4.52
N ARG A 24 -3.57 19.67 3.61
CA ARG A 24 -4.50 20.66 3.02
C ARG A 24 -5.64 19.95 2.30
N TRP A 25 -5.33 19.02 1.42
CA TRP A 25 -6.34 18.25 0.69
C TRP A 25 -7.29 17.47 1.60
N GLN A 26 -6.76 16.81 2.64
CA GLN A 26 -7.59 16.12 3.64
C GLN A 26 -8.55 17.06 4.37
N ILE A 27 -8.10 18.26 4.72
CA ILE A 27 -8.94 19.27 5.37
C ILE A 27 -10.01 19.75 4.40
N SER A 28 -9.64 20.05 3.15
CA SER A 28 -10.58 20.48 2.11
C SER A 28 -11.65 19.42 1.85
N LEU A 29 -11.28 18.15 1.71
CA LEU A 29 -12.23 17.04 1.53
C LEU A 29 -13.19 16.93 2.72
N ARG A 30 -12.67 16.99 3.95
CA ARG A 30 -13.50 16.94 5.16
C ARG A 30 -14.51 18.09 5.20
N ARG A 31 -14.08 19.32 4.94
CA ARG A 31 -14.99 20.48 4.90
C ARG A 31 -16.03 20.35 3.79
N TYR A 32 -15.62 19.87 2.62
CA TYR A 32 -16.52 19.70 1.48
C TYR A 32 -17.62 18.66 1.75
N VAL A 33 -17.27 17.53 2.39
CA VAL A 33 -18.20 16.41 2.59
C VAL A 33 -18.98 16.52 3.91
N LEU A 34 -18.30 16.84 5.02
CA LEU A 34 -18.90 16.83 6.37
C LEU A 34 -19.59 18.13 6.73
N GLU A 35 -19.00 19.26 6.32
CA GLU A 35 -19.51 20.61 6.61
C GLU A 35 -20.30 21.18 5.43
N GLU A 36 -20.37 20.45 4.31
CA GLU A 36 -21.05 20.87 3.07
C GLU A 36 -20.54 22.22 2.54
N ASN A 37 -19.28 22.53 2.80
CA ASN A 37 -18.65 23.77 2.38
C ASN A 37 -18.24 23.72 0.91
N LEU A 38 -18.73 24.68 0.11
CA LEU A 38 -18.34 24.83 -1.28
C LEU A 38 -16.83 25.11 -1.41
N SER A 39 -16.21 24.51 -2.42
CA SER A 39 -14.78 24.71 -2.68
C SER A 39 -14.47 24.68 -4.17
N LEU A 40 -14.39 25.86 -4.80
CA LEU A 40 -14.08 25.97 -6.23
C LEU A 40 -12.71 25.37 -6.59
N ALA A 41 -11.72 25.53 -5.69
CA ALA A 41 -10.36 25.08 -5.93
C ALA A 41 -10.19 23.56 -5.85
N TYR A 42 -11.02 22.85 -5.07
CA TYR A 42 -10.83 21.42 -4.78
C TYR A 42 -11.95 20.54 -5.35
N ALA A 43 -13.18 21.05 -5.50
CA ALA A 43 -14.32 20.29 -5.99
C ALA A 43 -14.07 19.60 -7.35
N PRO A 44 -13.40 20.23 -8.35
CA PRO A 44 -13.13 19.57 -9.63
C PRO A 44 -12.30 18.28 -9.53
N TYR A 45 -11.49 18.14 -8.47
CA TYR A 45 -10.66 16.96 -8.24
C TYR A 45 -11.43 15.83 -7.55
N PHE A 46 -12.44 16.17 -6.75
CA PHE A 46 -13.30 15.18 -6.10
C PHE A 46 -14.22 14.47 -7.10
N GLY A 47 -14.55 15.13 -8.22
CA GLY A 47 -15.27 14.52 -9.34
C GLY A 47 -16.77 14.32 -9.11
N LEU A 48 -17.32 14.84 -8.01
CA LEU A 48 -18.74 14.87 -7.69
C LEU A 48 -19.09 16.16 -6.93
N ASP A 49 -20.33 16.62 -7.09
CA ASP A 49 -20.90 17.66 -6.22
C ASP A 49 -21.11 17.12 -4.79
N ILE A 50 -21.32 18.03 -3.83
CA ILE A 50 -21.44 17.70 -2.40
C ILE A 50 -22.51 16.64 -2.14
N LYS A 51 -23.68 16.75 -2.78
CA LYS A 51 -24.80 15.84 -2.55
C LYS A 51 -24.44 14.44 -3.01
N ASN A 52 -23.90 14.30 -4.22
CA ASN A 52 -23.50 13.01 -4.76
C ASN A 52 -22.26 12.43 -4.05
N MET A 53 -21.34 13.27 -3.56
CA MET A 53 -20.23 12.83 -2.70
C MET A 53 -20.73 12.20 -1.40
N ARG A 54 -21.74 12.81 -0.76
CA ARG A 54 -22.32 12.26 0.47
C ARG A 54 -23.04 10.94 0.19
N LEU A 55 -23.84 10.89 -0.87
CA LEU A 55 -24.48 9.65 -1.31
C LEU A 55 -23.46 8.53 -1.58
N TRP A 56 -22.33 8.84 -2.23
CA TRP A 56 -21.26 7.87 -2.47
C TRP A 56 -20.74 7.20 -1.19
N PHE A 57 -20.55 7.96 -0.11
CA PHE A 57 -20.15 7.39 1.17
C PHE A 57 -21.30 6.69 1.90
N GLU A 58 -22.52 7.20 1.79
CA GLU A 58 -23.72 6.57 2.38
C GLU A 58 -23.99 5.18 1.80
N PHE A 59 -23.77 4.97 0.50
CA PHE A 59 -23.84 3.63 -0.13
C PHE A 59 -22.82 2.62 0.41
N GLN A 60 -21.80 3.08 1.14
CA GLN A 60 -20.77 2.25 1.76
C GLN A 60 -20.97 2.07 3.27
N PHE A 61 -21.95 2.74 3.87
CA PHE A 61 -22.29 2.54 5.27
C PHE A 61 -22.97 1.18 5.44
N ASN A 62 -22.42 0.34 6.31
CA ASN A 62 -23.11 -0.85 6.81
C ASN A 62 -23.78 -0.55 8.16
N ASP A 63 -24.36 -1.58 8.76
CA ASP A 63 -25.07 -1.47 10.04
C ASP A 63 -24.22 -0.80 11.13
N GLY A 64 -24.66 0.40 11.52
CA GLY A 64 -24.09 1.17 12.64
C GLY A 64 -23.14 2.30 12.25
N LEU A 65 -22.83 2.50 10.96
CA LEU A 65 -22.15 3.71 10.49
C LEU A 65 -23.13 4.82 10.14
N ASN A 66 -22.77 6.06 10.48
CA ASN A 66 -23.48 7.27 10.08
C ASN A 66 -22.57 8.50 10.20
N TRP A 67 -23.02 9.64 9.69
CA TRP A 67 -22.22 10.88 9.74
C TRP A 67 -21.87 11.34 11.16
N ALA A 68 -22.73 11.08 12.16
CA ALA A 68 -22.50 11.53 13.53
C ALA A 68 -21.36 10.78 14.23
N ASN A 69 -20.99 9.59 13.75
CA ASN A 69 -19.90 8.78 14.29
C ASN A 69 -18.62 8.79 13.42
N PHE A 70 -18.48 9.78 12.54
CA PHE A 70 -17.24 10.04 11.81
C PHE A 70 -16.09 10.37 12.77
N GLY A 71 -14.92 9.78 12.54
CA GLY A 71 -13.73 9.91 13.40
C GLY A 71 -13.73 9.02 14.64
N GLU A 72 -14.90 8.49 15.02
CA GLU A 72 -15.04 7.49 16.08
C GLU A 72 -15.11 6.07 15.49
N LYS A 73 -16.06 5.81 14.59
CA LYS A 73 -16.28 4.48 14.00
C LYS A 73 -15.76 4.33 12.59
N TRP A 74 -15.65 5.42 11.84
CA TRP A 74 -15.18 5.39 10.46
C TRP A 74 -14.48 6.68 10.04
N GLN A 75 -13.72 6.62 8.96
CA GLN A 75 -13.04 7.75 8.34
C GLN A 75 -12.95 7.59 6.82
N PHE A 76 -12.59 8.67 6.13
CA PHE A 76 -12.21 8.59 4.72
C PHE A 76 -10.88 7.88 4.55
N ASP A 77 -10.80 6.97 3.59
CA ASP A 77 -9.56 6.33 3.15
C ASP A 77 -9.44 6.36 1.63
N HIS A 78 -8.21 6.21 1.14
CA HIS A 78 -7.93 6.06 -0.29
C HIS A 78 -7.68 4.60 -0.61
N ILE A 79 -8.32 4.11 -1.68
CA ILE A 79 -8.12 2.74 -2.19
C ILE A 79 -6.68 2.58 -2.69
N ILE A 80 -6.23 3.48 -3.59
CA ILE A 80 -4.82 3.64 -3.91
C ILE A 80 -4.20 4.66 -2.95
N PRO A 81 -3.15 4.30 -2.21
CA PRO A 81 -2.46 5.20 -1.29
C PRO A 81 -2.04 6.54 -1.92
N VAL A 82 -2.36 7.65 -1.26
CA VAL A 82 -1.89 9.02 -1.62
C VAL A 82 -0.37 9.07 -1.89
N THR A 83 0.42 8.23 -1.24
CA THR A 83 1.88 8.17 -1.39
C THR A 83 2.34 7.78 -2.80
N TYR A 84 1.51 7.07 -3.57
CA TYR A 84 1.81 6.68 -4.94
C TYR A 84 1.51 7.75 -5.97
N PHE A 85 0.89 8.87 -5.58
CA PHE A 85 0.55 9.95 -6.50
C PHE A 85 1.58 11.08 -6.44
N ASP A 86 1.86 11.64 -7.62
CA ASP A 86 2.64 12.84 -7.83
C ASP A 86 1.73 14.07 -7.80
N PHE A 87 1.96 14.94 -6.82
CA PHE A 87 1.15 16.12 -6.58
C PHE A 87 1.52 17.29 -7.51
N SER A 88 2.63 17.18 -8.25
CA SER A 88 2.98 18.15 -9.30
C SER A 88 2.21 17.89 -10.61
N ASN A 89 1.56 16.73 -10.74
CA ASN A 89 0.79 16.33 -11.90
C ASN A 89 -0.72 16.46 -11.62
N GLU A 90 -1.40 17.32 -12.38
CA GLU A 90 -2.82 17.61 -12.19
C GLU A 90 -3.72 16.38 -12.41
N GLU A 91 -3.41 15.53 -13.39
CA GLU A 91 -4.19 14.31 -13.65
C GLU A 91 -4.00 13.27 -12.54
N GLU A 92 -2.80 13.18 -11.97
CA GLU A 92 -2.57 12.34 -10.78
C GLU A 92 -3.29 12.88 -9.54
N LEU A 93 -3.38 14.20 -9.36
CA LEU A 93 -4.20 14.79 -8.30
C LEU A 93 -5.68 14.48 -8.50
N LYS A 94 -6.20 14.59 -9.73
CA LYS A 94 -7.59 14.23 -10.05
C LYS A 94 -7.85 12.76 -9.74
N MET A 95 -6.98 11.84 -10.17
CA MET A 95 -7.12 10.42 -9.84
C MET A 95 -7.04 10.16 -8.33
N CYS A 96 -6.09 10.79 -7.63
CA CYS A 96 -5.89 10.60 -6.20
C CYS A 96 -7.15 10.97 -5.40
N TRP A 97 -7.74 12.13 -5.70
CA TRP A 97 -8.83 12.71 -4.92
C TRP A 97 -10.22 12.44 -5.48
N ASN A 98 -10.33 11.77 -6.64
CA ASN A 98 -11.61 11.38 -7.21
C ASN A 98 -12.39 10.48 -6.25
N PHE A 99 -13.71 10.66 -6.20
CA PHE A 99 -14.60 9.85 -5.38
C PHE A 99 -14.41 8.34 -5.56
N THR A 100 -14.10 7.86 -6.77
CA THR A 100 -13.86 6.42 -7.03
C THR A 100 -12.64 5.87 -6.31
N ASN A 101 -11.65 6.70 -5.98
CA ASN A 101 -10.49 6.33 -5.18
C ASN A 101 -10.72 6.56 -3.67
N LEU A 102 -11.86 7.13 -3.27
CA LEU A 102 -12.21 7.39 -1.87
C LEU A 102 -13.24 6.38 -1.37
N ARG A 103 -13.03 5.87 -0.15
CA ARG A 103 -13.93 4.90 0.49
C ARG A 103 -14.15 5.20 1.97
N VAL A 104 -15.18 4.56 2.52
CA VAL A 104 -15.36 4.41 3.96
C VAL A 104 -14.36 3.39 4.48
N GLU A 105 -13.65 3.74 5.56
CA GLU A 105 -12.80 2.82 6.30
C GLU A 105 -13.20 2.77 7.77
N TYR A 106 -13.38 1.56 8.29
CA TYR A 106 -13.75 1.32 9.68
C TYR A 106 -12.56 1.58 10.61
N ILE A 107 -12.79 2.38 11.64
CA ILE A 107 -11.79 2.61 12.70
C ILE A 107 -11.90 1.44 13.67
N LYS A 108 -10.96 0.49 13.56
CA LYS A 108 -10.78 -0.56 14.57
C LYS A 108 -9.79 -0.09 15.63
N HIS A 109 -10.18 -0.19 16.90
CA HIS A 109 -9.28 0.07 18.02
C HIS A 109 -8.49 -1.20 18.35
N GLY A 110 -7.15 -1.13 18.36
CA GLY A 110 -6.27 -2.26 18.70
C GLY A 110 -5.03 -2.38 17.82
N LYS A 111 -4.33 -3.54 17.89
CA LYS A 111 -3.18 -3.85 17.02
C LYS A 111 -3.59 -4.13 15.57
N ASP A 112 -4.84 -4.52 15.34
CA ASP A 112 -5.45 -4.67 14.02
C ASP A 112 -6.05 -3.35 13.54
N ARG A 113 -5.18 -2.35 13.31
CA ARG A 113 -5.58 -1.23 12.44
C ARG A 113 -5.98 -1.85 11.11
N GLY A 114 -7.17 -1.53 10.60
CA GLY A 114 -7.79 -2.16 9.44
C GLY A 114 -6.78 -2.54 8.36
N LYS A 115 -6.88 -3.78 7.84
CA LYS A 115 -6.01 -4.25 6.77
C LYS A 115 -6.26 -3.36 5.57
N ARG A 116 -5.36 -2.40 5.36
CA ARG A 116 -5.34 -1.55 4.18
C ARG A 116 -5.46 -2.44 2.95
N LEU A 117 -6.33 -2.07 2.01
CA LEU A 117 -6.44 -2.80 0.76
C LEU A 117 -5.06 -2.82 0.10
N ASP A 118 -4.52 -4.01 -0.14
CA ASP A 118 -3.26 -4.12 -0.87
C ASP A 118 -3.50 -3.81 -2.36
N LEU A 119 -2.43 -3.53 -3.09
CA LEU A 119 -2.52 -3.15 -4.50
C LEU A 119 -3.10 -4.27 -5.38
N ILE A 120 -3.02 -5.54 -4.97
CA ILE A 120 -3.59 -6.66 -5.72
C ILE A 120 -5.11 -6.58 -5.68
N HIS A 121 -5.69 -6.40 -4.50
CA HIS A 121 -7.13 -6.28 -4.34
C HIS A 121 -7.67 -4.95 -4.89
N ALA A 122 -6.90 -3.85 -4.77
CA ALA A 122 -7.27 -2.58 -5.40
C ALA A 122 -7.34 -2.70 -6.93
N ARG A 123 -6.42 -3.46 -7.54
CA ARG A 123 -6.40 -3.70 -9.00
C ARG A 123 -7.64 -4.45 -9.45
N GLU A 124 -7.94 -5.56 -8.79
CA GLU A 124 -9.18 -6.34 -9.01
C GLU A 124 -10.42 -5.44 -8.92
N TYR A 125 -10.51 -4.63 -7.86
CA TYR A 125 -11.62 -3.70 -7.61
C TYR A 125 -11.83 -2.71 -8.76
N PHE A 126 -10.78 -2.01 -9.21
CA PHE A 126 -10.91 -1.05 -10.31
C PHE A 126 -11.16 -1.72 -11.66
N ARG A 127 -10.62 -2.91 -11.89
CA ARG A 127 -10.92 -3.69 -13.10
C ARG A 127 -12.39 -4.05 -13.15
N GLU A 128 -12.95 -4.61 -12.08
CA GLU A 128 -14.36 -4.99 -12.00
C GLU A 128 -15.28 -3.77 -12.19
N MET A 129 -14.99 -2.65 -11.52
CA MET A 129 -15.77 -1.42 -11.70
C MET A 129 -15.72 -0.93 -13.15
N TYR A 130 -14.54 -0.94 -13.79
CA TYR A 130 -14.43 -0.51 -15.19
C TYR A 130 -15.17 -1.45 -16.15
N GLU A 131 -14.95 -2.76 -16.03
CA GLU A 131 -15.58 -3.77 -16.88
C GLU A 131 -17.11 -3.73 -16.77
N THR A 132 -17.63 -3.44 -15.57
CA THR A 132 -19.07 -3.39 -15.30
C THR A 132 -19.72 -2.08 -15.72
N THR A 133 -19.06 -0.94 -15.51
CA THR A 133 -19.67 0.39 -15.67
C THR A 133 -19.19 1.18 -16.87
N GLY A 134 -18.04 0.81 -17.44
CA GLY A 134 -17.33 1.60 -18.46
C GLY A 134 -16.77 2.92 -17.93
N PHE A 135 -16.72 3.14 -16.61
CA PHE A 135 -16.32 4.43 -16.07
C PHE A 135 -14.80 4.66 -16.14
N GLU A 136 -14.38 5.51 -17.07
CA GLU A 136 -12.99 5.66 -17.53
C GLU A 136 -11.96 5.97 -16.43
N ILE A 137 -12.37 6.68 -15.36
CA ILE A 137 -11.44 6.96 -14.23
C ILE A 137 -10.98 5.66 -13.56
N CYS A 138 -11.80 4.61 -13.57
CA CYS A 138 -11.45 3.30 -13.02
C CYS A 138 -10.36 2.64 -13.87
N LEU A 139 -10.40 2.78 -15.20
CA LEU A 139 -9.32 2.32 -16.08
C LEU A 139 -8.02 3.07 -15.81
N LYS A 140 -8.08 4.39 -15.63
CA LYS A 140 -6.89 5.19 -15.29
C LYS A 140 -6.28 4.76 -13.94
N LEU A 141 -7.11 4.51 -12.92
CA LEU A 141 -6.66 4.01 -11.62
C LEU A 141 -6.09 2.59 -11.70
N LEU A 142 -6.66 1.73 -12.54
CA LEU A 142 -6.12 0.40 -12.84
C LEU A 142 -4.72 0.50 -13.46
N GLN A 143 -4.55 1.34 -14.49
CA GLN A 143 -3.26 1.60 -15.14
C GLN A 143 -2.22 2.19 -14.17
N LYS A 144 -2.66 3.06 -13.24
CA LYS A 144 -1.80 3.58 -12.18
C LYS A 144 -1.25 2.43 -11.31
N ILE A 145 -2.08 1.47 -10.91
CA ILE A 145 -1.62 0.31 -10.13
C ILE A 145 -0.62 -0.53 -10.92
N ASP A 146 -0.87 -0.76 -12.22
CA ASP A 146 0.05 -1.52 -13.06
C ASP A 146 1.42 -0.83 -13.20
N SER A 147 1.43 0.51 -13.35
CA SER A 147 2.69 1.28 -13.38
C SER A 147 3.49 1.15 -12.08
N ILE A 148 2.81 1.16 -10.93
CA ILE A 148 3.44 1.00 -9.61
C ILE A 148 4.10 -0.38 -9.52
N ARG A 149 3.37 -1.44 -9.90
CA ARG A 149 3.88 -2.82 -9.87
C ARG A 149 5.09 -3.03 -10.77
N LEU A 150 5.11 -2.37 -11.94
CA LEU A 150 6.27 -2.39 -12.84
C LEU A 150 7.47 -1.67 -12.23
N SER A 151 7.26 -0.55 -11.55
CA SER A 151 8.34 0.21 -10.88
C SER A 151 8.92 -0.49 -9.66
N GLU A 152 8.11 -1.27 -8.93
CA GLU A 152 8.52 -2.06 -7.77
C GLU A 152 9.06 -3.45 -8.15
N ALA A 153 9.19 -3.76 -9.45
CA ALA A 153 9.68 -5.06 -9.90
C ALA A 153 11.08 -5.35 -9.36
N ILE A 154 11.18 -6.40 -8.53
CA ILE A 154 12.44 -6.81 -7.93
C ILE A 154 13.35 -7.36 -9.02
N ASN A 155 14.55 -6.79 -9.12
CA ASN A 155 15.60 -7.37 -9.94
C ASN A 155 16.08 -8.67 -9.28
N THR A 156 15.67 -9.81 -9.83
CA THR A 156 16.03 -11.14 -9.33
C THR A 156 17.34 -11.67 -9.90
N LYS A 157 18.05 -10.89 -10.73
CA LYS A 157 19.22 -11.37 -11.49
C LYS A 157 20.30 -11.92 -10.58
N THR A 158 20.71 -11.16 -9.55
CA THR A 158 21.80 -11.59 -8.65
C THR A 158 21.45 -12.84 -7.85
N GLN A 159 20.21 -12.95 -7.37
CA GLN A 159 19.73 -14.15 -6.68
C GLN A 159 19.64 -15.34 -7.64
N THR A 160 19.18 -15.10 -8.88
CA THR A 160 19.11 -16.13 -9.93
C THR A 160 20.49 -16.65 -10.28
N ASP A 161 21.47 -15.76 -10.47
CA ASP A 161 22.86 -16.10 -10.77
C ASP A 161 23.47 -16.98 -9.67
N PHE A 162 23.23 -16.65 -8.40
CA PHE A 162 23.67 -17.49 -7.27
C PHE A 162 23.05 -18.89 -7.32
N ILE A 163 21.73 -18.98 -7.50
CA ILE A 163 21.01 -20.26 -7.55
C ILE A 163 21.52 -21.10 -8.72
N LEU A 164 21.73 -20.50 -9.89
CA LEU A 164 22.26 -21.19 -11.06
C LEU A 164 23.68 -21.69 -10.82
N GLN A 165 24.57 -20.85 -10.26
CA GLN A 165 25.95 -21.23 -9.96
C GLN A 165 26.03 -22.34 -8.91
N LYS A 166 25.11 -22.37 -7.94
CA LYS A 166 25.10 -23.34 -6.84
C LYS A 166 24.09 -24.46 -7.01
N LYS A 167 23.46 -24.60 -8.19
CA LYS A 167 22.31 -25.49 -8.42
C LYS A 167 22.55 -26.93 -7.95
N ASP A 168 23.68 -27.53 -8.35
CA ASP A 168 23.99 -28.91 -7.99
C ASP A 168 24.27 -29.08 -6.50
N PHE A 169 24.96 -28.12 -5.89
CA PHE A 169 25.18 -28.07 -4.45
C PHE A 169 23.85 -27.98 -3.69
N LEU A 170 22.99 -27.02 -4.07
CA LEU A 170 21.67 -26.80 -3.47
C LEU A 170 20.78 -28.05 -3.58
N ASN A 171 20.77 -28.70 -4.73
CA ASN A 171 20.02 -29.94 -4.94
C ASN A 171 20.52 -31.09 -4.05
N LYS A 172 21.84 -31.23 -3.86
CA LYS A 172 22.42 -32.26 -2.98
C LYS A 172 22.03 -32.03 -1.52
N ILE A 173 22.08 -30.79 -1.04
CA ILE A 173 21.78 -30.46 0.37
C ILE A 173 20.27 -30.30 0.65
N GLY A 174 19.41 -30.28 -0.37
CA GLY A 174 17.97 -30.04 -0.20
C GLY A 174 17.23 -31.07 0.66
N LYS A 175 17.83 -32.24 0.91
CA LYS A 175 17.30 -33.31 1.80
C LYS A 175 18.01 -33.41 3.14
N TYR A 176 19.03 -32.59 3.38
CA TYR A 176 19.84 -32.63 4.60
C TYR A 176 19.01 -32.17 5.80
N LYS A 177 19.27 -32.76 6.96
CA LYS A 177 18.64 -32.41 8.24
C LYS A 177 19.67 -31.70 9.12
N GLN A 178 19.32 -31.51 10.39
CA GLN A 178 20.13 -30.75 11.34
C GLN A 178 21.58 -31.27 11.43
N PHE A 179 21.77 -32.59 11.52
CA PHE A 179 23.10 -33.20 11.64
C PHE A 179 23.97 -32.94 10.40
N GLU A 180 23.42 -33.13 9.20
CA GLU A 180 24.17 -32.89 7.97
C GLU A 180 24.54 -31.42 7.78
N PHE A 181 23.65 -30.50 8.18
CA PHE A 181 23.96 -29.07 8.19
C PHE A 181 25.00 -28.69 9.24
N GLU A 182 25.03 -29.34 10.40
CA GLU A 182 26.09 -29.14 11.39
C GLU A 182 27.47 -29.49 10.82
N LEU A 183 27.58 -30.62 10.10
CA LEU A 183 28.81 -31.01 9.41
C LEU A 183 29.20 -30.04 8.28
N LEU A 184 28.24 -29.58 7.47
CA LEU A 184 28.52 -28.56 6.45
C LEU A 184 29.00 -27.25 7.08
N ASN A 185 28.35 -26.81 8.17
CA ASN A 185 28.70 -25.59 8.88
C ASN A 185 30.05 -25.69 9.59
N SER A 186 30.51 -26.89 9.92
CA SER A 186 31.88 -27.13 10.41
C SER A 186 32.94 -27.09 9.30
N GLY A 187 32.56 -26.74 8.07
CA GLY A 187 33.46 -26.59 6.93
C GLY A 187 33.64 -27.86 6.09
N ARG A 188 32.87 -28.92 6.35
CA ARG A 188 32.94 -30.13 5.51
C ARG A 188 32.26 -29.92 4.16
N SER A 189 32.84 -30.52 3.13
CA SER A 189 32.26 -30.63 1.79
C SER A 189 31.06 -31.58 1.77
N VAL A 190 30.21 -31.45 0.77
CA VAL A 190 29.05 -32.34 0.56
C VAL A 190 29.51 -33.80 0.45
N GLU A 191 30.64 -34.04 -0.21
CA GLU A 191 31.22 -35.37 -0.39
C GLU A 191 31.74 -35.97 0.94
N GLU A 192 32.18 -35.15 1.88
CA GLU A 192 32.56 -35.59 3.23
C GLU A 192 31.33 -35.88 4.09
N VAL A 193 30.29 -35.06 3.98
CA VAL A 193 29.02 -35.28 4.70
C VAL A 193 28.34 -36.57 4.25
N VAL A 194 28.30 -36.86 2.94
CA VAL A 194 27.78 -38.13 2.42
C VAL A 194 28.55 -39.33 2.99
N ARG A 195 29.88 -39.26 3.03
CA ARG A 195 30.73 -40.32 3.58
C ARG A 195 30.46 -40.57 5.07
N GLU A 196 30.29 -39.50 5.85
CA GLU A 196 29.98 -39.61 7.29
C GLU A 196 28.62 -40.28 7.52
N ILE A 197 27.59 -39.90 6.74
CA ILE A 197 26.26 -40.52 6.81
C ILE A 197 26.33 -42.01 6.47
N ASP A 198 27.07 -42.37 5.43
CA ASP A 198 27.19 -43.77 5.00
C ASP A 198 27.95 -44.64 6.01
N LEU A 199 28.89 -44.08 6.75
CA LEU A 199 29.54 -44.75 7.88
C LEU A 199 28.56 -45.00 9.02
N LEU A 200 27.78 -44.00 9.40
CA LEU A 200 26.78 -44.14 10.48
C LEU A 200 25.71 -45.20 10.14
N LYS A 201 25.28 -45.29 8.88
CA LYS A 201 24.34 -46.31 8.42
C LYS A 201 24.90 -47.74 8.44
N LYS A 202 26.22 -47.93 8.40
CA LYS A 202 26.86 -49.25 8.47
C LYS A 202 27.04 -49.75 9.91
N HIS A 203 26.85 -48.87 10.90
CA HIS A 203 27.01 -49.17 12.33
C HIS A 203 25.68 -49.17 13.11
N LEU A 204 24.55 -49.05 12.40
CA LEU A 204 23.19 -49.24 12.87
C LEU A 204 22.63 -50.54 12.28
#